data_AF-A0A3B8IVK0-F1
#
_entry.id   AF-A0A3B8IVK0-F1
#
_cell.length_a   1.000
_cell.length_b   1.000
_cell.length_c   1.000
_cell.angle_alpha   90.00
_cell.angle_beta   90.00
_cell.angle_gamma   90.00
#
_symmetry.space_group_name_H-M   'P 1'
#
loop_
_entity.id
_entity.type
_entity.pdbx_description
1 polymer ?
#
loop_
_entity_poly.entity_id
_entity_poly.type
_entity_poly.pdbx_seq_one_letter_code
_entity_poly.pdbx_strand_id
1 'polypeptide(L)'
;TQGVFTNNPETLTHDFFVNLLDMGTKWEKIDDHNFKGVDRSSGDDKWTASRADLIFGSNSQLRALAEAYASDDAKEKFVKDFIKAWVKVMNNDRFDLD
;
A
#
# COMPACT_ATOMS: atom_id res chain seq x y z
N THR A 1 -12.91 -6.11 -3.22
CA THR A 1 -12.02 -4.93 -3.26
C THR A 1 -10.71 -5.36 -2.63
N GLN A 2 -9.61 -5.41 -3.38
CA GLN A 2 -8.30 -5.89 -2.90
C GLN A 2 -7.38 -4.71 -2.60
N GLY A 3 -6.41 -4.90 -1.69
CA GLY A 3 -5.38 -3.89 -1.42
C GLY A 3 -5.84 -2.69 -0.58
N VAL A 4 -7.10 -2.67 -0.12
CA VAL A 4 -7.62 -1.61 0.76
C VAL A 4 -7.29 -1.96 2.22
N PHE A 5 -6.03 -1.77 2.63
CA PHE A 5 -5.58 -2.05 4.00
C PHE A 5 -5.81 -0.84 4.90
N THR A 6 -7.08 -0.49 5.11
CA THR A 6 -7.50 0.55 6.04
C THR A 6 -8.96 0.31 6.45
N ASN A 7 -9.31 0.81 7.64
CA ASN A 7 -10.70 0.85 8.12
C ASN A 7 -11.39 2.18 7.78
N ASN A 8 -10.66 3.16 7.23
CA ASN A 8 -11.15 4.48 6.89
C ASN A 8 -11.01 4.73 5.39
N PRO A 9 -11.80 4.05 4.54
CA PRO A 9 -11.78 4.29 3.10
C PRO A 9 -12.09 5.78 2.81
N GLU A 10 -11.65 6.25 1.65
CA GLU A 10 -11.81 7.65 1.20
C GLU A 10 -11.01 8.69 2.01
N THR A 11 -10.21 8.25 2.99
CA THR A 11 -9.24 9.10 3.69
C THR A 11 -7.83 8.80 3.20
N LEU A 12 -7.11 9.82 2.73
CA LEU A 12 -5.75 9.65 2.23
C LEU A 12 -4.76 9.51 3.39
N THR A 13 -4.38 8.27 3.69
CA THR A 13 -3.42 7.90 4.75
C THR A 13 -2.35 6.93 4.22
N HIS A 14 -1.25 6.78 4.95
CA HIS A 14 -0.22 5.78 4.67
C HIS A 14 -0.54 4.37 5.20
N ASP A 15 -1.79 4.11 5.61
CA ASP A 15 -2.21 2.86 6.26
C ASP A 15 -1.90 1.62 5.44
N PHE A 16 -1.91 1.74 4.09
CA PHE A 16 -1.52 0.67 3.20
C PHE A 16 -0.13 0.11 3.57
N PHE A 17 0.87 0.98 3.75
CA PHE A 17 2.24 0.55 4.04
C PHE A 17 2.38 0.04 5.47
N VAL A 18 1.71 0.70 6.44
CA VAL A 18 1.72 0.28 7.84
C VAL A 18 1.15 -1.14 7.97
N ASN A 19 0.00 -1.41 7.37
CA ASN A 19 -0.67 -2.72 7.46
C ASN A 19 -0.02 -3.79 6.57
N LEU A 20 0.59 -3.41 5.45
CA LEU A 20 1.35 -4.35 4.60
C LEU A 20 2.59 -4.89 5.32
N LEU A 21 3.28 -4.03 6.09
CA LEU A 21 4.53 -4.37 6.77
C LEU A 21 4.33 -4.89 8.20
N ASP A 22 3.10 -4.89 8.70
CA ASP A 22 2.74 -5.48 9.99
C ASP A 22 3.05 -6.99 10.02
N MET A 23 4.04 -7.35 10.83
CA MET A 23 4.45 -8.74 11.02
C MET A 23 3.40 -9.57 11.77
N GLY A 24 2.40 -8.95 12.41
CA GLY A 24 1.23 -9.62 12.96
C GLY A 24 0.33 -10.24 11.89
N THR A 25 0.45 -9.81 10.63
CA THR A 25 -0.28 -10.37 9.50
C THR A 25 0.56 -11.44 8.77
N LYS A 26 -0.07 -12.56 8.40
CA LYS A 26 0.51 -13.60 7.55
C LYS A 26 -0.24 -13.67 6.23
N TRP A 27 0.50 -13.66 5.13
CA TRP A 27 -0.06 -13.76 3.78
C TRP A 27 -0.07 -15.20 3.28
N GLU A 28 -1.22 -15.66 2.81
CA GLU A 28 -1.42 -17.00 2.25
C GLU A 28 -2.04 -16.90 0.86
N LYS A 29 -1.57 -17.74 -0.06
CA LYS A 29 -2.10 -17.82 -1.43
C LYS A 29 -3.49 -18.46 -1.41
N ILE A 30 -4.46 -17.82 -2.05
CA ILE A 30 -5.77 -18.41 -2.35
C ILE A 30 -5.70 -19.10 -3.72
N ASP A 31 -5.24 -18.35 -4.73
CA ASP A 31 -5.01 -18.81 -6.09
C ASP A 31 -3.86 -18.03 -6.74
N ASP A 32 -3.67 -18.14 -8.06
CA ASP A 32 -2.56 -17.49 -8.77
C ASP A 32 -2.53 -15.96 -8.66
N HIS A 33 -3.67 -15.31 -8.44
CA HIS A 33 -3.75 -13.86 -8.43
C HIS A 33 -4.16 -13.31 -7.05
N ASN A 34 -4.75 -14.14 -6.20
CA ASN A 34 -5.41 -13.72 -4.97
C ASN A 34 -4.72 -14.27 -3.71
N PHE A 35 -4.61 -13.43 -2.69
CA PHE A 35 -4.00 -13.73 -1.40
C PHE A 35 -4.90 -13.26 -0.27
N LYS A 36 -4.88 -13.99 0.85
CA LYS A 36 -5.49 -13.57 2.12
C LYS A 36 -4.42 -13.22 3.13
N GLY A 37 -4.65 -12.16 3.90
CA GLY A 37 -3.87 -11.79 5.07
C GLY A 37 -4.63 -12.22 6.31
N VAL A 38 -4.06 -13.10 7.12
CA VAL A 38 -4.65 -13.58 8.38
C VAL A 38 -3.87 -13.05 9.57
N ASP A 39 -4.54 -12.83 10.70
CA ASP A 39 -3.85 -12.59 11.97
C ASP A 39 -3.02 -13.81 12.35
N ARG A 40 -1.75 -13.62 12.70
CA ARG A 40 -0.87 -14.74 13.05
C ARG A 40 -1.26 -15.46 14.33
N SER A 41 -1.93 -14.76 15.25
CA SER A 41 -2.25 -15.29 16.58
C SER A 41 -3.61 -15.98 16.58
N SER A 42 -4.65 -15.34 16.03
CA SER A 42 -6.00 -15.91 15.99
C SER A 42 -6.30 -16.73 14.74
N GLY A 43 -5.63 -16.43 13.62
CA GLY A 43 -5.94 -17.01 12.31
C GLY A 43 -7.12 -16.34 11.60
N ASP A 44 -7.67 -15.25 12.17
CA ASP A 44 -8.81 -14.54 11.58
C ASP A 44 -8.41 -13.81 10.30
N ASP A 45 -9.30 -13.81 9.31
CA ASP A 45 -9.11 -13.09 8.06
C ASP A 45 -9.10 -11.56 8.31
N LYS A 46 -8.01 -10.88 7.92
CA LYS A 46 -7.86 -9.42 8.02
C LYS A 46 -8.02 -8.74 6.66
N TRP A 47 -7.33 -9.23 5.64
CA TRP A 47 -7.17 -8.53 4.37
C TRP A 47 -7.24 -9.46 3.16
N THR A 48 -7.56 -8.88 2.00
CA THR A 48 -7.39 -9.53 0.69
C THR A 48 -6.51 -8.68 -0.21
N ALA A 49 -5.63 -9.33 -0.96
CA ALA A 49 -4.60 -8.67 -1.76
C ALA A 49 -4.35 -9.40 -3.08
N SER A 50 -3.86 -8.64 -4.05
CA SER A 50 -3.32 -9.15 -5.31
C SER A 50 -1.79 -9.16 -5.29
N ARG A 51 -1.17 -9.69 -6.36
CA ARG A 51 0.28 -9.56 -6.56
C ARG A 51 0.75 -8.10 -6.67
N ALA A 52 -0.07 -7.22 -7.22
CA ALA A 52 0.27 -5.80 -7.36
C ALA A 52 0.39 -5.09 -6.02
N ASP A 53 -0.30 -5.59 -4.98
CA ASP A 53 -0.22 -5.07 -3.62
C ASP A 53 1.00 -5.65 -2.88
N LEU A 54 1.16 -6.99 -2.93
CA LEU A 54 2.20 -7.68 -2.16
C LEU A 54 3.62 -7.50 -2.71
N ILE A 55 3.77 -7.02 -3.95
CA ILE A 55 5.10 -6.75 -4.52
C ILE A 55 5.88 -5.70 -3.70
N PHE A 56 5.17 -4.74 -3.09
CA PHE A 56 5.76 -3.73 -2.22
C PHE A 56 6.34 -4.30 -0.91
N GLY A 57 5.89 -5.48 -0.47
CA GLY A 57 6.42 -6.15 0.72
C GLY A 57 7.49 -7.21 0.44
N SER A 58 7.67 -7.60 -0.83
CA SER A 58 8.47 -8.77 -1.25
C SER A 58 9.69 -8.42 -2.10
N ASN A 59 9.61 -7.41 -2.98
CA ASN A 59 10.77 -6.92 -3.70
C ASN A 59 11.61 -6.01 -2.78
N SER A 60 12.90 -6.26 -2.67
CA SER A 60 13.77 -5.54 -1.71
C SER A 60 13.82 -4.03 -1.93
N GLN A 61 13.82 -3.57 -3.18
CA GLN A 61 13.86 -2.13 -3.50
C GLN A 61 12.53 -1.45 -3.19
N LEU A 62 11.41 -2.09 -3.59
CA LEU A 62 10.08 -1.55 -3.31
C LEU A 62 9.75 -1.60 -1.82
N ARG A 63 10.26 -2.61 -1.11
CA ARG A 63 10.12 -2.73 0.34
C ARG A 63 10.83 -1.60 1.08
N ALA A 64 12.03 -1.21 0.65
CA ALA A 64 12.71 -0.06 1.23
C ALA A 64 11.89 1.25 1.09
N LEU A 65 11.19 1.42 -0.03
CA LEU A 65 10.26 2.56 -0.22
C LEU A 65 9.01 2.44 0.65
N ALA A 66 8.46 1.23 0.79
CA ALA A 66 7.32 0.97 1.66
C ALA A 66 7.65 1.27 3.13
N GLU A 67 8.82 0.86 3.60
CA GLU A 67 9.31 1.13 4.96
C GLU A 67 9.45 2.63 5.23
N ALA A 68 9.97 3.40 4.25
CA ALA A 68 10.05 4.85 4.35
C ALA A 68 8.67 5.53 4.50
N TYR A 69 7.63 5.03 3.81
CA TYR A 69 6.28 5.59 3.95
C TYR A 69 5.50 5.03 5.15
N ALA A 70 5.84 3.84 5.64
CA ALA A 70 5.22 3.24 6.84
C ALA A 70 5.74 3.83 8.16
N SER A 71 6.84 4.57 8.13
CA SER A 71 7.45 5.18 9.32
C SER A 71 6.50 6.19 9.99
N ASP A 72 6.55 6.28 11.32
CA ASP A 72 5.61 7.10 12.12
C ASP A 72 5.62 8.59 11.75
N ASP A 73 6.77 9.11 11.29
CA ASP A 73 7.00 10.49 10.88
C ASP A 73 6.69 10.75 9.39
N ALA A 74 6.31 9.72 8.61
CA ALA A 74 6.13 9.83 7.17
C ALA A 74 4.73 10.29 6.72
N LYS A 75 3.78 10.52 7.65
CA LYS A 75 2.37 10.85 7.33
C LYS A 75 2.23 12.04 6.39
N GLU A 76 2.83 13.17 6.75
CA GLU A 76 2.75 14.40 5.93
C GLU A 76 3.52 14.24 4.61
N LYS A 77 4.68 13.57 4.65
CA LYS A 77 5.49 13.29 3.47
C LYS A 77 4.72 12.46 2.44
N PHE A 78 4.06 11.39 2.88
CA PHE A 78 3.25 10.53 2.03
C PHE A 78 2.17 11.33 1.30
N VAL A 79 1.40 12.15 2.02
CA VAL A 79 0.33 12.96 1.41
C VAL A 79 0.91 13.93 0.37
N LYS A 80 1.99 14.64 0.68
CA LYS A 80 2.64 15.57 -0.27
C LYS A 80 3.16 14.86 -1.51
N ASP A 81 3.83 13.72 -1.35
CA ASP A 81 4.40 12.96 -2.47
C ASP A 81 3.31 12.34 -3.34
N PHE A 82 2.22 11.83 -2.72
CA PHE A 82 1.05 11.33 -3.44
C PHE A 82 0.41 12.43 -4.30
N ILE A 83 0.13 13.60 -3.71
CA ILE A 83 -0.47 14.74 -4.43
C ILE A 83 0.44 15.18 -5.58
N LYS A 84 1.76 15.27 -5.34
CA LYS A 84 2.73 15.66 -6.38
C LYS A 84 2.73 14.67 -7.54
N ALA A 85 2.70 13.37 -7.25
CA ALA A 85 2.65 12.33 -8.28
C ALA A 85 1.32 12.39 -9.06
N TRP A 86 0.19 12.59 -8.36
CA TRP A 86 -1.13 12.75 -8.97
C TRP A 86 -1.16 13.94 -9.94
N VAL A 87 -0.78 15.12 -9.47
CA VAL A 87 -0.73 16.34 -10.30
C VAL A 87 0.19 16.17 -11.50
N LYS A 88 1.34 15.50 -11.33
CA LYS A 88 2.24 15.19 -12.45
C LYS A 88 1.53 14.38 -13.53
N VAL A 89 0.86 13.28 -13.16
CA VAL A 89 0.15 12.43 -14.13
C VAL A 89 -0.95 13.20 -14.83
N MET A 90 -1.69 14.05 -14.10
CA MET A 90 -2.77 14.87 -14.67
C MET A 90 -2.31 15.93 -15.68
N ASN A 91 -1.01 16.26 -15.70
CA ASN A 91 -0.45 17.26 -16.61
C ASN A 91 0.44 16.66 -17.71
N ASN A 92 0.56 15.33 -17.80
CA ASN A 92 1.47 14.68 -18.76
C ASN A 92 1.12 14.93 -20.25
N ASP A 93 -0.10 15.38 -20.55
CA ASP A 93 -0.58 15.68 -21.91
C ASP A 93 -0.81 17.18 -22.16
N ARG A 94 -0.47 18.04 -21.19
CA ARG A 94 -0.63 19.50 -21.26
C ARG A 94 0.50 20.17 -22.02
N PHE A 95 0.71 19.74 -23.27
CA PHE A 95 1.70 20.30 -24.19
C PHE A 95 1.43 21.78 -24.55
N ASP A 96 0.28 22.32 -24.16
CA ASP A 96 -0.09 23.73 -24.30
C ASP A 96 0.54 24.66 -23.25
N LEU A 97 1.11 24.09 -22.17
CA LEU A 97 1.72 24.83 -21.07
C LEU A 97 3.26 24.92 -21.16
N ASP A 98 3.87 24.32 -22.18
CA ASP A 98 5.31 24.36 -22.49
C ASP A 98 5.71 25.53 -23.40
#